data_AF-A0A836RD72-F1
#
_entry.id   AF-A0A836RD72-F1
#
_cell.length_a   1.000
_cell.length_b   1.000
_cell.length_c   1.000
_cell.angle_alpha   90.00
_cell.angle_beta   90.00
_cell.angle_gamma   90.00
#
_symmetry.space_group_name_H-M   'P 1'
#
loop_
_entity.id
_entity.type
_entity.pdbx_description
1 polymer ?
#
loop_
_entity_poly.entity_id
_entity_poly.type
_entity_poly.pdbx_seq_one_letter_code
_entity_poly.pdbx_strand_id
1 'polypeptide(L)'
;RKTFVREMKDRRTERRERFGAHSYLLEPHLKEGRGGLRDMQAMLWTARVVFGLSSLDDIEDAGLLLPDEKQQFQVALDFLKRLRIRLHYLSKRKNDRLYFELQAEVAEAFGYLTDGSILPVEAFMRDLYSQLECVSLVTDLFFDHVDEVLGLEAAVEVQDRLIEKGIEVRRGKLHLTADRQMVEKKPHIVVRLFLAMARTGLPLHHRTRKLVSSYAALLQGQLLQSPRLNKPILSILLEAKDIFSVLEIMLESRVLPAVIPELQGIVSLAQHDLYHIYTVDRHSLQTVAELRGVVEEYPMAFSAVDVPAVLYLSALLHDVGKGAGRDHSEVGAEVVGGIARRFGFSEEQCSDIEFLVLYHLFIPENALRRDLNDTAFIQRCAEIIGTTSRLAMLYLLSVADSRATGPSAWSDWKGALMNEMYLKVLAAIEHAEEDSELECFHEHVEQGVGWLRRQLADLLAKKEVIFDQDVLPADYLLSFDVDTVLAHIKVYQEKYNLLRQKSYIEPVDSGDEWQLLCMSLDRPGLLA
;
A
#
# COMPACT_ATOMS: atom_id res chain seq x y z
N ARG A 1 9.84 -32.83 30.97
CA ARG A 1 10.16 -31.50 30.39
C ARG A 1 9.53 -31.30 29.02
N LYS A 2 9.93 -32.05 27.98
CA LYS A 2 9.39 -31.90 26.61
C LYS A 2 7.86 -32.00 26.51
N THR A 3 7.24 -33.02 27.12
CA THR A 3 5.77 -33.19 27.13
C THR A 3 5.06 -32.00 27.77
N PHE A 4 5.50 -31.56 28.95
CA PHE A 4 4.94 -30.39 29.64
C PHE A 4 5.00 -29.13 28.77
N VAL A 5 6.12 -28.88 28.08
CA VAL A 5 6.27 -27.71 27.21
C VAL A 5 5.32 -27.78 26.02
N ARG A 6 5.17 -28.95 25.38
CA ARG A 6 4.21 -29.14 24.29
C ARG A 6 2.78 -28.88 24.76
N GLU A 7 2.35 -29.50 25.85
CA GLU A 7 1.01 -29.27 26.42
C GLU A 7 0.78 -27.80 26.81
N MET A 8 1.80 -27.13 27.36
CA MET A 8 1.71 -25.70 27.69
C MET A 8 1.54 -24.84 26.44
N LYS A 9 2.29 -25.15 25.36
CA LYS A 9 2.18 -24.46 24.07
C LYS A 9 0.82 -24.71 23.41
N ASP A 10 0.34 -25.95 23.38
CA ASP A 10 -0.96 -26.29 22.81
C ASP A 10 -2.09 -25.53 23.52
N ARG A 11 -2.08 -25.51 24.87
CA ARG A 11 -3.03 -24.72 25.67
C ARG A 11 -2.91 -23.22 25.42
N ARG A 12 -1.70 -22.73 25.16
CA ARG A 12 -1.47 -21.31 24.85
C ARG A 12 -2.06 -20.96 23.48
N THR A 13 -1.87 -21.81 22.48
CA THR A 13 -2.42 -21.66 21.13
C THR A 13 -3.95 -21.73 21.15
N GLU A 14 -4.55 -22.78 21.71
CA GLU A 14 -6.01 -22.96 21.80
C GLU A 14 -6.68 -21.74 22.45
N ARG A 15 -6.06 -21.21 23.49
CA ARG A 15 -6.57 -20.08 24.24
C ARG A 15 -6.44 -18.76 23.46
N ARG A 16 -5.35 -18.58 22.71
CA ARG A 16 -5.19 -17.44 21.79
C ARG A 16 -6.23 -17.52 20.67
N GLU A 17 -6.46 -18.67 20.07
CA GLU A 17 -7.52 -18.85 19.06
C GLU A 17 -8.91 -18.50 19.63
N ARG A 18 -9.20 -18.93 20.86
CA ARG A 18 -10.52 -18.74 21.49
C ARG A 18 -10.78 -17.33 22.03
N PHE A 19 -9.76 -16.66 22.57
CA PHE A 19 -9.91 -15.38 23.28
C PHE A 19 -9.21 -14.20 22.60
N GLY A 20 -8.64 -14.43 21.42
CA GLY A 20 -7.97 -13.43 20.59
C GLY A 20 -6.52 -13.80 20.26
N ALA A 21 -6.27 -14.11 18.99
CA ALA A 21 -4.93 -14.42 18.50
C ALA A 21 -4.01 -13.18 18.52
N HIS A 22 -4.63 -12.00 18.47
CA HIS A 22 -3.96 -10.70 18.47
C HIS A 22 -4.18 -10.00 19.82
N SER A 23 -3.15 -9.29 20.30
CA SER A 23 -3.22 -8.51 21.55
C SER A 23 -4.09 -7.25 21.43
N TYR A 24 -4.53 -6.91 20.22
CA TYR A 24 -5.10 -5.61 19.85
C TYR A 24 -6.60 -5.62 19.60
N LEU A 25 -7.32 -6.63 20.09
CA LEU A 25 -8.77 -6.67 19.98
C LEU A 25 -9.38 -5.51 20.75
N LEU A 26 -10.36 -4.82 20.13
CA LEU A 26 -11.13 -3.73 20.75
C LEU A 26 -11.63 -4.09 22.16
N GLU A 27 -12.00 -5.34 22.39
CA GLU A 27 -12.42 -5.83 23.71
C GLU A 27 -11.48 -6.93 24.26
N PRO A 28 -10.28 -6.57 24.76
CA PRO A 28 -9.25 -7.54 25.06
C PRO A 28 -9.55 -8.37 26.30
N HIS A 29 -9.17 -9.65 26.29
CA HIS A 29 -9.26 -10.54 27.44
C HIS A 29 -7.95 -10.51 28.26
N LEU A 30 -7.95 -9.77 29.39
CA LEU A 30 -6.76 -9.45 30.18
C LEU A 30 -6.06 -10.66 30.82
N LYS A 31 -6.80 -11.74 31.05
CA LYS A 31 -6.26 -12.98 31.58
C LYS A 31 -5.87 -13.97 30.49
N GLU A 32 -6.82 -14.35 29.63
CA GLU A 32 -6.69 -15.48 28.73
C GLU A 32 -6.20 -15.09 27.31
N GLY A 33 -6.27 -13.82 26.90
CA GLY A 33 -5.79 -13.36 25.58
C GLY A 33 -4.25 -13.33 25.43
N ARG A 34 -3.77 -13.11 24.21
CA ARG A 34 -2.33 -12.91 23.90
C ARG A 34 -1.78 -11.71 24.67
N GLY A 35 -0.70 -11.92 25.44
CA GLY A 35 -0.13 -10.90 26.31
C GLY A 35 -0.83 -10.75 27.67
N GLY A 36 -1.87 -11.54 27.93
CA GLY A 36 -2.59 -11.52 29.20
C GLY A 36 -1.83 -12.20 30.35
N LEU A 37 -2.38 -12.10 31.56
CA LEU A 37 -1.78 -12.62 32.80
C LEU A 37 -1.37 -14.10 32.73
N ARG A 38 -2.07 -14.91 31.94
CA ARG A 38 -1.76 -16.34 31.85
C ARG A 38 -0.63 -16.66 30.88
N ASP A 39 -0.29 -15.79 29.93
CA ASP A 39 0.99 -15.91 29.20
C ASP A 39 2.17 -15.76 30.16
N MET A 40 2.11 -14.80 31.09
CA MET A 40 3.12 -14.63 32.12
C MET A 40 3.23 -15.84 33.05
N GLN A 41 2.08 -16.38 33.49
CA GLN A 41 2.05 -17.59 34.32
C GLN A 41 2.64 -18.79 33.59
N ALA A 42 2.30 -18.98 32.31
CA ALA A 42 2.84 -20.04 31.48
C ALA A 42 4.37 -19.94 31.34
N MET A 43 4.90 -18.73 31.16
CA MET A 43 6.33 -18.46 31.14
C MET A 43 6.99 -18.85 32.47
N LEU A 44 6.49 -18.37 33.61
CA LEU A 44 7.05 -18.66 34.93
C LEU A 44 6.99 -20.16 35.28
N TRP A 45 5.88 -20.83 34.98
CA TRP A 45 5.75 -22.27 35.20
C TRP A 45 6.72 -23.07 34.33
N THR A 46 6.89 -22.66 33.07
CA THR A 46 7.84 -23.29 32.15
C THR A 46 9.27 -23.05 32.58
N ALA A 47 9.62 -21.84 33.01
CA ALA A 47 10.93 -21.51 33.55
C ALA A 47 11.29 -22.41 34.75
N ARG A 48 10.32 -22.61 35.66
CA ARG A 48 10.49 -23.50 36.81
C ARG A 48 10.70 -24.96 36.43
N VAL A 49 9.91 -25.48 35.48
CA VAL A 49 9.97 -26.90 35.08
C VAL A 49 11.21 -27.22 34.21
N VAL A 50 11.59 -26.31 33.33
CA VAL A 50 12.67 -26.51 32.34
C VAL A 50 14.03 -26.15 32.94
N PHE A 51 14.12 -24.99 33.60
CA PHE A 51 15.37 -24.41 34.07
C PHE A 51 15.52 -24.38 35.60
N GLY A 52 14.45 -24.63 36.36
CA GLY A 52 14.47 -24.55 37.82
C GLY A 52 14.31 -23.13 38.38
N LEU A 53 14.02 -22.15 37.53
CA LEU A 53 13.92 -20.72 37.87
C LEU A 53 12.52 -20.41 38.41
N SER A 54 12.42 -19.79 39.58
CA SER A 54 11.15 -19.58 40.29
C SER A 54 10.70 -18.13 40.35
N SER A 55 11.58 -17.18 40.04
CA SER A 55 11.30 -15.73 40.05
C SER A 55 11.69 -15.05 38.74
N LEU A 56 11.25 -13.80 38.54
CA LEU A 56 11.74 -12.98 37.42
C LEU A 56 13.21 -12.62 37.59
N ASP A 57 13.69 -12.46 38.83
CA ASP A 57 15.10 -12.23 39.14
C ASP A 57 15.94 -13.43 38.67
N ASP A 58 15.50 -14.66 38.95
CA ASP A 58 16.20 -15.88 38.52
C ASP A 58 16.30 -15.98 36.98
N ILE A 59 15.27 -15.50 36.26
CA ILE A 59 15.21 -15.52 34.79
C ILE A 59 16.15 -14.47 34.20
N GLU A 60 16.26 -13.30 34.83
CA GLU A 60 17.25 -12.27 34.49
C GLU A 60 18.68 -12.77 34.75
N ASP A 61 18.95 -13.33 35.93
CA ASP A 61 20.27 -13.85 36.32
C ASP A 61 20.74 -14.98 35.38
N ALA A 62 19.80 -15.77 34.85
CA ALA A 62 20.05 -16.80 33.84
C ALA A 62 20.30 -16.24 32.42
N GLY A 63 20.21 -14.92 32.23
CA GLY A 63 20.39 -14.24 30.94
C GLY A 63 19.24 -14.46 29.94
N LEU A 64 18.07 -14.93 30.41
CA LEU A 64 16.90 -15.15 29.55
C LEU A 64 16.06 -13.87 29.37
N LEU A 65 16.24 -12.90 30.25
CA LEU A 65 15.57 -11.61 30.28
C LEU A 65 16.60 -10.51 30.55
N LEU A 66 16.53 -9.40 29.81
CA LEU A 66 17.37 -8.23 30.08
C LEU A 66 16.78 -7.39 31.23
N PRO A 67 17.59 -6.57 31.94
CA PRO A 67 17.11 -5.74 33.03
C PRO A 67 15.94 -4.82 32.63
N ASP A 68 16.05 -4.16 31.48
CA ASP A 68 14.98 -3.29 30.96
C ASP A 68 13.72 -4.08 30.57
N GLU A 69 13.89 -5.28 29.99
CA GLU A 69 12.77 -6.17 29.65
C GLU A 69 12.01 -6.60 30.92
N LYS A 70 12.75 -6.92 31.99
CA LYS A 70 12.17 -7.27 33.29
C LYS A 70 11.37 -6.13 33.89
N GLN A 71 11.94 -4.93 33.89
CA GLN A 71 11.26 -3.75 34.43
C GLN A 71 9.95 -3.49 33.68
N GLN A 72 9.98 -3.51 32.34
CA GLN A 72 8.78 -3.33 31.52
C GLN A 72 7.75 -4.43 31.76
N PHE A 73 8.19 -5.69 31.85
CA PHE A 73 7.31 -6.84 32.12
C PHE A 73 6.62 -6.73 33.50
N GLN A 74 7.33 -6.22 34.52
CA GLN A 74 6.77 -5.98 35.84
C GLN A 74 5.75 -4.84 35.84
N VAL A 75 6.03 -3.75 35.13
CA VAL A 75 5.08 -2.64 34.93
C VAL A 75 3.80 -3.14 34.25
N ALA A 76 3.93 -3.97 33.20
CA ALA A 76 2.80 -4.56 32.51
C ALA A 76 1.96 -5.48 33.42
N LEU A 77 2.61 -6.33 34.22
CA LEU A 77 1.96 -7.19 35.20
C LEU A 77 1.14 -6.38 36.22
N ASP A 78 1.71 -5.30 36.76
CA ASP A 78 1.05 -4.47 37.75
C ASP A 78 -0.08 -3.62 37.14
N PHE A 79 0.08 -3.17 35.90
CA PHE A 79 -1.00 -2.53 35.13
C PHE A 79 -2.18 -3.48 34.91
N LEU A 80 -1.94 -4.67 34.35
CA LEU A 80 -2.99 -5.66 34.06
C LEU A 80 -3.71 -6.13 35.33
N LYS A 81 -2.98 -6.30 36.45
CA LYS A 81 -3.59 -6.62 37.75
C LYS A 81 -4.53 -5.51 38.22
N ARG A 82 -4.07 -4.26 38.23
CA ARG A 82 -4.89 -3.10 38.64
C ARG A 82 -6.14 -2.98 37.77
N LEU A 83 -5.98 -3.14 36.46
CA LEU A 83 -7.07 -3.05 35.51
C LEU A 83 -8.11 -4.15 35.74
N ARG A 84 -7.65 -5.40 35.89
CA ARG A 84 -8.53 -6.53 36.17
C ARG A 84 -9.28 -6.37 37.50
N ILE A 85 -8.62 -5.85 38.53
CA ILE A 85 -9.27 -5.53 39.82
C ILE A 85 -10.34 -4.46 39.63
N ARG A 86 -10.04 -3.37 38.89
CA ARG A 86 -11.01 -2.31 38.59
C ARG A 86 -12.24 -2.86 37.86
N LEU A 87 -12.05 -3.71 36.84
CA LEU A 87 -13.16 -4.35 36.14
C LEU A 87 -14.04 -5.18 37.07
N HIS A 88 -13.45 -5.91 38.03
CA HIS A 88 -14.23 -6.69 39.00
C HIS A 88 -15.06 -5.80 39.91
N TYR A 89 -14.51 -4.65 40.34
CA TYR A 89 -15.25 -3.66 41.13
C TYR A 89 -16.41 -3.05 40.36
N LEU A 90 -16.16 -2.59 39.12
CA LEU A 90 -17.19 -1.95 38.28
C LEU A 90 -18.30 -2.94 37.90
N SER A 91 -17.92 -4.15 37.47
CA SER A 91 -18.88 -5.17 37.07
C SER A 91 -19.55 -5.89 38.25
N LYS A 92 -19.08 -5.70 39.49
CA LYS A 92 -19.53 -6.40 40.72
C LYS A 92 -19.54 -7.93 40.62
N ARG A 93 -18.72 -8.47 39.71
CA ARG A 93 -18.56 -9.90 39.44
C ARG A 93 -17.19 -10.13 38.83
N LYS A 94 -16.79 -11.41 38.71
CA LYS A 94 -15.64 -11.77 37.90
C LYS A 94 -15.84 -11.28 36.47
N ASN A 95 -14.99 -10.37 36.03
CA ASN A 95 -14.92 -9.88 34.67
C ASN A 95 -13.46 -9.79 34.21
N ASP A 96 -13.07 -10.61 33.23
CA ASP A 96 -11.69 -10.67 32.74
C ASP A 96 -11.54 -10.08 31.32
N ARG A 97 -12.62 -9.50 30.77
CA ARG A 97 -12.67 -8.86 29.45
C ARG A 97 -13.04 -7.39 29.60
N LEU A 98 -12.28 -6.53 28.92
CA LEU A 98 -12.58 -5.10 28.86
C LEU A 98 -13.60 -4.86 27.74
N TYR A 99 -14.89 -4.88 28.08
CA TYR A 99 -15.96 -4.56 27.14
C TYR A 99 -15.93 -3.09 26.74
N PHE A 100 -16.36 -2.79 25.53
CA PHE A 100 -16.38 -1.43 24.97
C PHE A 100 -17.06 -0.42 25.90
N GLU A 101 -18.23 -0.77 26.43
CA GLU A 101 -19.02 0.06 27.36
C GLU A 101 -18.28 0.46 28.65
N LEU A 102 -17.29 -0.34 29.07
CA LEU A 102 -16.53 -0.10 30.31
C LEU A 102 -15.26 0.72 30.07
N GLN A 103 -14.85 0.94 28.83
CA GLN A 103 -13.56 1.56 28.51
C GLN A 103 -13.47 3.00 29.01
N ALA A 104 -14.52 3.80 28.81
CA ALA A 104 -14.59 5.18 29.28
C ALA A 104 -14.49 5.30 30.80
N GLU A 105 -15.30 4.54 31.53
CA GLU A 105 -15.31 4.58 32.99
C GLU A 105 -13.98 4.10 33.58
N VAL A 106 -13.36 3.08 32.98
CA VAL A 106 -12.05 2.59 33.39
C VAL A 106 -10.94 3.59 33.09
N ALA A 107 -10.95 4.22 31.91
CA ALA A 107 -9.97 5.23 31.53
C ALA A 107 -9.99 6.40 32.52
N GLU A 108 -11.17 6.91 32.85
CA GLU A 108 -11.34 7.94 33.88
C GLU A 108 -10.83 7.48 35.25
N ALA A 109 -11.17 6.25 35.66
CA ALA A 109 -10.71 5.68 36.94
C ALA A 109 -9.19 5.44 37.01
N PHE A 110 -8.50 5.41 35.86
CA PHE A 110 -7.05 5.34 35.74
C PHE A 110 -6.39 6.72 35.63
N GLY A 111 -7.18 7.80 35.60
CA GLY A 111 -6.70 9.18 35.57
C GLY A 111 -6.36 9.70 34.17
N TYR A 112 -6.85 9.05 33.10
CA TYR A 112 -6.73 9.59 31.75
C TYR A 112 -7.69 10.78 31.60
N LEU A 113 -7.14 11.96 31.35
CA LEU A 113 -7.87 13.22 31.18
C LEU A 113 -7.77 13.69 29.73
N THR A 114 -8.73 14.50 29.29
CA THR A 114 -8.73 15.09 27.95
C THR A 114 -7.57 16.06 27.78
N ASP A 115 -6.67 15.80 26.83
CA ASP A 115 -5.59 16.72 26.43
C ASP A 115 -5.91 17.53 25.16
N GLY A 116 -7.12 17.40 24.64
CA GLY A 116 -7.64 18.14 23.48
C GLY A 116 -7.28 17.54 22.12
N SER A 117 -6.35 16.59 22.05
CA SER A 117 -5.94 15.96 20.78
C SER A 117 -6.37 14.49 20.66
N ILE A 118 -6.35 13.74 21.76
CA ILE A 118 -6.69 12.32 21.80
C ILE A 118 -7.79 12.09 22.84
N LEU A 119 -8.74 11.20 22.54
CA LEU A 119 -9.77 10.85 23.51
C LEU A 119 -9.13 10.11 24.71
N PRO A 120 -9.54 10.37 25.97
CA PRO A 120 -8.97 9.68 27.14
C PRO A 120 -9.01 8.16 27.04
N VAL A 121 -10.08 7.63 26.42
CA VAL A 121 -10.22 6.20 26.14
C VAL A 121 -9.16 5.70 25.17
N GLU A 122 -8.87 6.42 24.10
CA GLU A 122 -7.88 6.03 23.10
C GLU A 122 -6.47 6.06 23.71
N ALA A 123 -6.16 7.05 24.54
CA ALA A 123 -4.90 7.12 25.28
C ALA A 123 -4.76 5.93 26.26
N PHE A 124 -5.82 5.61 27.00
CA PHE A 124 -5.85 4.44 27.89
C PHE A 124 -5.68 3.12 27.13
N MET A 125 -6.39 2.97 26.01
CA MET A 125 -6.33 1.76 25.18
C MET A 125 -4.94 1.60 24.54
N ARG A 126 -4.29 2.70 24.13
CA ARG A 126 -2.91 2.71 23.64
C ARG A 126 -1.93 2.16 24.68
N ASP A 127 -2.05 2.61 25.93
CA ASP A 127 -1.21 2.13 27.02
C ASP A 127 -1.49 0.65 27.33
N LEU A 128 -2.76 0.24 27.36
CA LEU A 128 -3.14 -1.16 27.55
C LEU A 128 -2.55 -2.08 26.48
N TYR A 129 -2.67 -1.71 25.19
CA TYR A 129 -2.10 -2.49 24.10
C TYR A 129 -0.59 -2.56 24.18
N SER A 130 0.08 -1.46 24.52
CA SER A 130 1.52 -1.43 24.76
C SER A 130 1.94 -2.40 25.88
N GLN A 131 1.14 -2.51 26.96
CA GLN A 131 1.39 -3.49 28.03
C GLN A 131 1.18 -4.94 27.55
N LEU A 132 0.09 -5.22 26.81
CA LEU A 132 -0.18 -6.56 26.30
C LEU A 132 0.89 -7.02 25.29
N GLU A 133 1.36 -6.11 24.43
CA GLU A 133 2.44 -6.36 23.46
C GLU A 133 3.78 -6.65 24.16
N CYS A 134 4.15 -5.86 25.16
CA CYS A 134 5.37 -6.12 25.94
C CYS A 134 5.38 -7.57 26.47
N VAL A 135 4.24 -8.02 26.99
CA VAL A 135 4.10 -9.36 27.56
C VAL A 135 4.11 -10.43 26.47
N SER A 136 3.42 -10.20 25.36
CA SER A 136 3.39 -11.16 24.26
C SER A 136 4.80 -11.36 23.69
N LEU A 137 5.54 -10.28 23.41
CA LEU A 137 6.90 -10.33 22.89
C LEU A 137 7.86 -11.07 23.83
N VAL A 138 7.90 -10.70 25.12
CA VAL A 138 8.79 -11.34 26.10
C VAL A 138 8.47 -12.84 26.23
N THR A 139 7.19 -13.20 26.32
CA THR A 139 6.80 -14.61 26.47
C THR A 139 7.01 -15.40 25.18
N ASP A 140 6.75 -14.84 24.00
CA ASP A 140 7.00 -15.48 22.70
C ASP A 140 8.50 -15.79 22.54
N LEU A 141 9.38 -14.81 22.78
CA LEU A 141 10.84 -15.01 22.71
C LEU A 141 11.37 -16.02 23.73
N PHE A 142 10.75 -16.08 24.92
CA PHE A 142 11.08 -17.09 25.92
C PHE A 142 10.73 -18.50 25.43
N PHE A 143 9.54 -18.70 24.85
CA PHE A 143 9.14 -20.01 24.32
C PHE A 143 9.99 -20.42 23.11
N ASP A 144 10.39 -19.48 22.24
CA ASP A 144 11.34 -19.75 21.16
C ASP A 144 12.69 -20.24 21.71
N HIS A 145 13.17 -19.65 22.81
CA HIS A 145 14.40 -20.09 23.48
C HIS A 145 14.24 -21.51 24.08
N VAL A 146 13.10 -21.79 24.73
CA VAL A 146 12.80 -23.11 25.29
C VAL A 146 12.77 -24.18 24.20
N ASP A 147 12.19 -23.87 23.04
CA ASP A 147 12.15 -24.79 21.91
C ASP A 147 13.56 -25.13 21.41
N GLU A 148 14.44 -24.14 21.30
CA GLU A 148 15.84 -24.35 20.92
C GLU A 148 16.57 -25.25 21.94
N VAL A 149 16.45 -24.95 23.24
CA VAL A 149 17.11 -25.71 24.31
C VAL A 149 16.63 -27.16 24.36
N LEU A 150 15.33 -27.38 24.15
CA LEU A 150 14.73 -28.72 24.19
C LEU A 150 14.78 -29.46 22.85
N GLY A 151 15.24 -28.81 21.78
CA GLY A 151 15.19 -29.34 20.41
C GLY A 151 13.76 -29.72 20.01
N LEU A 152 12.81 -28.81 20.23
CA LEU A 152 11.40 -28.97 19.87
C LEU A 152 11.04 -28.26 18.55
N GLU A 153 11.97 -27.51 17.98
CA GLU A 153 11.80 -26.84 16.69
C GLU A 153 11.60 -27.87 15.57
N ALA A 154 10.68 -27.59 14.66
CA ALA A 154 10.56 -28.35 13.43
C ALA A 154 11.86 -28.17 12.64
N ALA A 155 12.51 -29.28 12.26
CA ALA A 155 13.72 -29.22 11.44
C ALA A 155 13.33 -28.73 10.04
N VAL A 156 13.51 -27.43 9.78
CA VAL A 156 13.52 -26.92 8.41
C VAL A 156 14.93 -27.17 7.89
N GLU A 157 15.09 -28.18 7.03
CA GLU A 157 16.38 -28.50 6.39
C GLU A 157 16.75 -27.42 5.36
N VAL A 158 17.21 -26.28 5.86
CA VAL A 158 17.83 -25.22 5.06
C VAL A 158 19.32 -25.25 5.31
N GLN A 159 20.11 -25.27 4.24
CA GLN A 159 21.57 -25.21 4.35
C GLN A 159 22.02 -23.91 5.01
N ASP A 160 22.89 -24.05 6.01
CA ASP A 160 23.57 -22.92 6.62
C ASP A 160 24.37 -22.17 5.54
N ARG A 161 24.17 -20.85 5.47
CA ARG A 161 24.83 -20.02 4.46
C ARG A 161 24.95 -18.57 4.91
N LEU A 162 26.02 -17.92 4.48
CA LEU A 162 26.18 -16.48 4.62
C LEU A 162 25.31 -15.78 3.56
N ILE A 163 24.37 -14.94 3.99
CA ILE A 163 23.56 -14.12 3.06
C ILE A 163 24.38 -12.90 2.65
N GLU A 164 24.98 -12.24 3.64
CA GLU A 164 25.92 -11.14 3.45
C GLU A 164 26.77 -10.97 4.71
N LYS A 165 27.79 -10.11 4.65
CA LYS A 165 28.64 -9.87 5.83
C LYS A 165 27.81 -9.34 7.00
N GLY A 166 27.68 -10.15 8.05
CA GLY A 166 26.93 -9.83 9.27
C GLY A 166 25.51 -10.40 9.33
N ILE A 167 25.05 -11.12 8.28
CA ILE A 167 23.76 -11.80 8.24
C ILE A 167 23.93 -13.21 7.67
N GLU A 168 23.52 -14.22 8.44
CA GLU A 168 23.60 -15.62 8.03
C GLU A 168 22.27 -16.35 8.26
N VAL A 169 22.08 -17.44 7.51
CA VAL A 169 21.08 -18.46 7.81
C VAL A 169 21.77 -19.57 8.57
N ARG A 170 21.20 -19.94 9.71
CA ARG A 170 21.64 -21.08 10.50
C ARG A 170 20.43 -21.84 11.03
N ARG A 171 20.39 -23.16 10.82
CA ARG A 171 19.28 -24.03 11.25
C ARG A 171 17.89 -23.50 10.84
N GLY A 172 17.78 -23.02 9.60
CA GLY A 172 16.51 -22.47 9.08
C GLY A 172 16.06 -21.14 9.69
N LYS A 173 16.91 -20.44 10.44
CA LYS A 173 16.62 -19.11 11.00
C LYS A 173 17.66 -18.09 10.55
N LEU A 174 17.26 -16.83 10.49
CA LEU A 174 18.17 -15.71 10.21
C LEU A 174 18.83 -15.19 11.48
N HIS A 175 20.14 -14.99 11.40
CA HIS A 175 20.96 -14.49 12.49
C HIS A 175 21.66 -13.19 12.10
N LEU A 176 21.61 -12.19 12.98
CA LEU A 176 22.47 -11.02 12.92
C LEU A 176 23.78 -11.35 13.65
N THR A 177 24.86 -11.56 12.88
CA THR A 177 26.20 -11.85 13.39
C THR A 177 27.11 -10.63 13.42
N ALA A 178 26.64 -9.49 12.90
CA ALA A 178 27.35 -8.22 13.01
C ALA A 178 27.54 -7.84 14.48
N ASP A 179 28.78 -7.53 14.85
CA ASP A 179 29.08 -7.02 16.19
C ASP A 179 28.56 -5.58 16.37
N ARG A 180 28.52 -5.13 17.62
CA ARG A 180 28.03 -3.80 17.98
C ARG A 180 28.75 -2.68 17.21
N GLN A 181 30.07 -2.77 17.06
CA GLN A 181 30.86 -1.76 16.34
C GLN A 181 30.50 -1.70 14.86
N MET A 182 30.23 -2.84 14.23
CA MET A 182 29.80 -2.90 12.84
C MET A 182 28.40 -2.32 12.66
N VAL A 183 27.46 -2.62 13.57
CA VAL A 183 26.10 -2.08 13.52
C VAL A 183 26.12 -0.57 13.74
N GLU A 184 26.86 -0.06 14.72
CA GLU A 184 27.00 1.40 14.96
C GLU A 184 27.60 2.13 13.75
N LYS A 185 28.57 1.53 13.06
CA LYS A 185 29.14 2.09 11.82
C LYS A 185 28.20 1.97 10.62
N LYS A 186 27.35 0.95 10.58
CA LYS A 186 26.46 0.64 9.44
C LYS A 186 25.06 0.23 9.92
N PRO A 187 24.26 1.16 10.49
CA PRO A 187 22.98 0.77 11.11
C PRO A 187 21.96 0.20 10.13
N HIS A 188 22.05 0.58 8.85
CA HIS A 188 21.21 0.04 7.76
C HIS A 188 21.26 -1.50 7.61
N ILE A 189 22.26 -2.19 8.19
CA ILE A 189 22.29 -3.65 8.23
C ILE A 189 21.06 -4.25 8.92
N VAL A 190 20.46 -3.53 9.87
CA VAL A 190 19.23 -3.94 10.54
C VAL A 190 18.08 -4.04 9.54
N VAL A 191 17.90 -3.07 8.66
CA VAL A 191 16.87 -3.12 7.62
C VAL A 191 17.20 -4.19 6.57
N ARG A 192 18.49 -4.39 6.27
CA ARG A 192 18.92 -5.47 5.36
C ARG A 192 18.62 -6.87 5.90
N LEU A 193 18.65 -7.06 7.22
CA LEU A 193 18.20 -8.30 7.86
C LEU A 193 16.72 -8.57 7.59
N PHE A 194 15.86 -7.55 7.67
CA PHE A 194 14.44 -7.70 7.32
C PHE A 194 14.23 -7.92 5.83
N LEU A 195 15.06 -7.33 4.96
CA LEU A 195 15.04 -7.66 3.53
C LEU A 195 15.44 -9.13 3.28
N ALA A 196 16.42 -9.64 4.02
CA ALA A 196 16.77 -11.07 3.96
C ALA A 196 15.61 -11.94 4.46
N MET A 197 14.91 -11.53 5.51
CA MET A 197 13.69 -12.19 6.01
C MET A 197 12.61 -12.22 4.94
N ALA A 198 12.30 -11.08 4.32
CA ALA A 198 11.31 -10.94 3.25
C ALA A 198 11.58 -11.89 2.07
N ARG A 199 12.83 -11.93 1.58
CA ARG A 199 13.22 -12.74 0.41
C ARG A 199 13.28 -14.23 0.70
N THR A 200 13.82 -14.60 1.87
CA THR A 200 14.00 -16.02 2.22
C THR A 200 12.71 -16.65 2.72
N GLY A 201 11.85 -15.88 3.40
CA GLY A 201 10.71 -16.38 4.16
C GLY A 201 11.10 -17.08 5.46
N LEU A 202 12.35 -16.94 5.91
CA LEU A 202 12.83 -17.57 7.15
C LEU A 202 12.64 -16.65 8.35
N PRO A 203 12.21 -17.16 9.50
CA PRO A 203 12.04 -16.35 10.70
C PRO A 203 13.38 -15.89 11.27
N LEU A 204 13.37 -14.77 11.99
CA LEU A 204 14.52 -14.31 12.76
C LEU A 204 14.73 -15.19 14.00
N HIS A 205 15.99 -15.47 14.32
CA HIS A 205 16.34 -16.11 15.58
C HIS A 205 15.96 -15.23 16.79
N HIS A 206 15.51 -15.83 17.90
CA HIS A 206 15.02 -15.09 19.06
C HIS A 206 16.06 -14.10 19.64
N ARG A 207 17.35 -14.46 19.64
CA ARG A 207 18.43 -13.54 20.08
C ARG A 207 18.61 -12.39 19.10
N THR A 208 18.45 -12.67 17.81
CA THR A 208 18.51 -11.63 16.77
C THR A 208 17.37 -10.64 16.93
N ARG A 209 16.13 -11.11 17.20
CA ARG A 209 14.98 -10.23 17.50
C ARG A 209 15.28 -9.30 18.67
N LYS A 210 15.81 -9.83 19.79
CA LYS A 210 16.21 -9.00 20.95
C LYS A 210 17.29 -7.96 20.60
N LEU A 211 18.32 -8.37 19.87
CA LEU A 211 19.42 -7.48 19.47
C LEU A 211 18.92 -6.33 18.59
N VAL A 212 18.05 -6.62 17.62
CA VAL A 212 17.50 -5.61 16.70
C VAL A 212 16.80 -4.48 17.45
N SER A 213 15.97 -4.79 18.46
CA SER A 213 15.29 -3.78 19.26
C SER A 213 16.26 -2.82 19.97
N SER A 214 17.44 -3.30 20.37
CA SER A 214 18.48 -2.45 21.00
C SER A 214 19.16 -1.49 20.01
N TYR A 215 19.06 -1.76 18.70
CA TYR A 215 19.66 -0.97 17.64
C TYR A 215 18.67 -0.04 16.93
N ALA A 216 17.37 -0.13 17.20
CA ALA A 216 16.35 0.71 16.55
C ALA A 216 16.65 2.21 16.69
N ALA A 217 17.15 2.65 17.86
CA ALA A 217 17.52 4.05 18.10
C ALA A 217 18.71 4.55 17.25
N LEU A 218 19.45 3.67 16.57
CA LEU A 218 20.50 4.06 15.63
C LEU A 218 19.94 4.46 14.26
N LEU A 219 18.68 4.12 13.97
CA LEU A 219 18.01 4.37 12.70
C LEU A 219 17.31 5.73 12.71
N GLN A 220 18.07 6.82 12.82
CA GLN A 220 17.52 8.17 12.95
C GLN A 220 18.38 9.24 12.26
N GLY A 221 17.85 10.47 12.20
CA GLY A 221 18.56 11.64 11.70
C GLY A 221 18.90 11.56 10.20
N GLN A 222 20.13 11.94 9.83
CA GLN A 222 20.55 11.98 8.43
C GLN A 222 20.52 10.61 7.73
N LEU A 223 20.55 9.50 8.48
CA LEU A 223 20.49 8.16 7.92
C LEU A 223 19.14 7.90 7.21
N LEU A 224 18.07 8.56 7.64
CA LEU A 224 16.73 8.42 7.04
C LEU A 224 16.69 8.89 5.57
N GLN A 225 17.61 9.76 5.17
CA GLN A 225 17.76 10.24 3.79
C GLN A 225 18.58 9.27 2.91
N SER A 226 19.13 8.20 3.49
CA SER A 226 20.03 7.30 2.79
C SER A 226 19.26 6.30 1.92
N PRO A 227 19.57 6.17 0.62
CA PRO A 227 19.01 5.12 -0.22
C PRO A 227 19.34 3.71 0.27
N ARG A 228 20.39 3.55 1.09
CA ARG A 228 20.76 2.26 1.71
C ARG A 228 19.76 1.81 2.78
N LEU A 229 18.92 2.72 3.28
CA LEU A 229 17.86 2.45 4.23
C LEU A 229 16.51 2.29 3.52
N ASN A 230 16.18 3.21 2.61
CA ASN A 230 14.84 3.30 2.03
C ASN A 230 14.59 2.27 0.91
N LYS A 231 15.59 1.99 0.05
CA LYS A 231 15.44 0.98 -1.01
C LYS A 231 15.12 -0.42 -0.47
N PRO A 232 15.80 -0.92 0.59
CA PRO A 232 15.42 -2.17 1.23
C PRO A 232 13.96 -2.23 1.72
N ILE A 233 13.40 -1.12 2.21
CA ILE A 233 11.99 -1.09 2.67
C ILE A 233 11.05 -1.24 1.49
N LEU A 234 11.29 -0.52 0.39
CA LEU A 234 10.51 -0.70 -0.84
C LEU A 234 10.61 -2.13 -1.35
N SER A 235 11.81 -2.71 -1.35
CA SER A 235 11.99 -4.13 -1.70
C SER A 235 11.26 -5.07 -0.75
N ILE A 236 11.19 -4.80 0.55
CA ILE A 236 10.38 -5.58 1.49
C ILE A 236 8.91 -5.52 1.07
N LEU A 237 8.37 -4.31 0.86
CA LEU A 237 6.99 -4.09 0.45
C LEU A 237 6.64 -4.75 -0.89
N LEU A 238 7.61 -4.97 -1.78
CA LEU A 238 7.38 -5.55 -3.11
C LEU A 238 7.72 -7.05 -3.22
N GLU A 239 8.65 -7.56 -2.42
CA GLU A 239 9.22 -8.90 -2.59
C GLU A 239 8.95 -9.86 -1.43
N ALA A 240 8.43 -9.39 -0.29
CA ALA A 240 8.21 -10.24 0.88
C ALA A 240 7.17 -11.34 0.60
N LYS A 241 7.56 -12.60 0.85
CA LYS A 241 6.66 -13.76 0.76
C LYS A 241 5.55 -13.72 1.80
N ASP A 242 5.90 -13.33 3.02
CA ASP A 242 4.98 -13.10 4.14
C ASP A 242 5.22 -11.68 4.64
N ILE A 243 4.57 -10.73 3.99
CA ILE A 243 4.76 -9.29 4.26
C ILE A 243 4.26 -8.92 5.65
N PHE A 244 3.16 -9.53 6.11
CA PHE A 244 2.59 -9.25 7.42
C PHE A 244 3.60 -9.59 8.52
N SER A 245 4.14 -10.81 8.52
CA SER A 245 5.11 -11.24 9.52
C SER A 245 6.38 -10.38 9.53
N VAL A 246 6.87 -9.96 8.36
CA VAL A 246 8.05 -9.08 8.27
C VAL A 246 7.76 -7.73 8.90
N LEU A 247 6.68 -7.07 8.49
CA LEU A 247 6.32 -5.75 9.00
C LEU A 247 5.93 -5.79 10.48
N GLU A 248 5.28 -6.87 10.94
CA GLU A 248 4.95 -7.10 12.35
C GLU A 248 6.20 -7.14 13.21
N ILE A 249 7.23 -7.90 12.82
CA ILE A 249 8.48 -7.94 13.59
C ILE A 249 9.22 -6.59 13.50
N MET A 250 9.17 -5.89 12.35
CA MET A 250 9.75 -4.54 12.26
C MET A 250 9.04 -3.55 13.20
N LEU A 251 7.72 -3.65 13.35
CA LEU A 251 6.93 -2.84 14.28
C LEU A 251 7.23 -3.19 15.74
N GLU A 252 7.16 -4.47 16.11
CA GLU A 252 7.44 -4.97 17.47
C GLU A 252 8.88 -4.63 17.92
N SER A 253 9.84 -4.65 16.99
CA SER A 253 11.24 -4.28 17.26
C SER A 253 11.52 -2.79 17.14
N ARG A 254 10.48 -1.96 16.92
CA ARG A 254 10.54 -0.50 16.73
C ARG A 254 11.36 -0.03 15.53
N VAL A 255 11.75 -0.94 14.64
CA VAL A 255 12.50 -0.61 13.42
C VAL A 255 11.62 0.12 12.41
N LEU A 256 10.38 -0.30 12.24
CA LEU A 256 9.44 0.35 11.31
C LEU A 256 9.20 1.83 11.68
N PRO A 257 8.77 2.17 12.91
CA PRO A 257 8.62 3.57 13.31
C PRO A 257 9.95 4.31 13.45
N ALA A 258 11.09 3.64 13.60
CA ALA A 258 12.38 4.33 13.54
C ALA A 258 12.71 4.82 12.12
N VAL A 259 12.43 4.01 11.09
CA VAL A 259 12.71 4.38 9.69
C VAL A 259 11.64 5.28 9.07
N ILE A 260 10.39 5.15 9.53
CA ILE A 260 9.29 6.04 9.15
C ILE A 260 8.74 6.68 10.45
N PRO A 261 9.41 7.72 10.98
CA PRO A 261 9.04 8.36 12.25
C PRO A 261 7.61 8.87 12.30
N GLU A 262 7.02 9.20 11.16
CA GLU A 262 5.65 9.67 11.02
C GLU A 262 4.63 8.61 11.48
N LEU A 263 4.97 7.32 11.41
CA LEU A 263 4.13 6.24 11.94
C LEU A 263 4.04 6.25 13.47
N GLN A 264 4.96 6.93 14.17
CA GLN A 264 5.01 6.93 15.64
C GLN A 264 3.69 7.41 16.27
N GLY A 265 2.96 8.31 15.60
CA GLY A 265 1.65 8.83 16.07
C GLY A 265 0.54 7.78 16.06
N ILE A 266 0.63 6.78 15.18
CA ILE A 266 -0.37 5.73 14.99
C ILE A 266 0.01 4.40 15.67
N VAL A 267 1.24 4.27 16.19
CA VAL A 267 1.68 3.06 16.92
C VAL A 267 0.78 2.83 18.14
N SER A 268 0.20 1.63 18.23
CA SER A 268 -0.77 1.22 19.24
C SER A 268 -1.96 2.18 19.39
N LEU A 269 -2.25 3.03 18.39
CA LEU A 269 -3.41 3.90 18.43
C LEU A 269 -4.67 3.06 18.23
N ALA A 270 -5.48 2.97 19.28
CA ALA A 270 -6.81 2.37 19.22
C ALA A 270 -7.77 3.34 18.53
N GLN A 271 -8.59 2.86 17.61
CA GLN A 271 -9.73 3.61 17.11
C GLN A 271 -10.94 3.22 17.95
N HIS A 272 -11.56 4.20 18.61
CA HIS A 272 -12.76 3.96 19.41
C HIS A 272 -14.01 3.92 18.50
N ASP A 273 -14.07 2.92 17.63
CA ASP A 273 -15.12 2.70 16.64
C ASP A 273 -15.47 1.20 16.56
N LEU A 274 -16.75 0.89 16.30
CA LEU A 274 -17.32 -0.46 16.24
C LEU A 274 -16.79 -1.31 15.08
N TYR A 275 -16.19 -0.69 14.06
CA TYR A 275 -15.73 -1.39 12.87
C TYR A 275 -14.26 -1.86 12.95
N HIS A 276 -13.44 -1.20 13.76
CA HIS A 276 -12.00 -1.46 13.80
C HIS A 276 -11.64 -2.51 14.85
N ILE A 277 -11.16 -3.66 14.38
CA ILE A 277 -10.73 -4.77 15.22
C ILE A 277 -9.27 -4.62 15.66
N TYR A 278 -8.48 -3.83 14.93
CA TYR A 278 -7.04 -3.64 15.13
C TYR A 278 -6.71 -2.18 15.50
N THR A 279 -5.55 -1.97 16.13
CA THR A 279 -4.92 -0.64 16.21
C THR A 279 -4.52 -0.16 14.82
N VAL A 280 -4.38 1.15 14.63
CA VAL A 280 -4.16 1.76 13.31
C VAL A 280 -2.91 1.23 12.62
N ASP A 281 -1.80 1.16 13.34
CA ASP A 281 -0.54 0.58 12.86
C ASP A 281 -0.71 -0.85 12.33
N ARG A 282 -1.38 -1.73 13.08
CA ARG A 282 -1.64 -3.13 12.71
C ARG A 282 -2.62 -3.23 11.55
N HIS A 283 -3.62 -2.37 11.51
CA HIS A 283 -4.52 -2.24 10.37
C HIS A 283 -3.74 -1.89 9.10
N SER A 284 -2.83 -0.91 9.13
CA SER A 284 -1.98 -0.59 7.98
C SER A 284 -1.13 -1.79 7.53
N LEU A 285 -0.61 -2.60 8.46
CA LEU A 285 0.12 -3.83 8.10
C LEU A 285 -0.80 -4.87 7.43
N GLN A 286 -2.02 -5.04 7.96
CA GLN A 286 -3.02 -5.94 7.39
C GLN A 286 -3.44 -5.47 5.99
N THR A 287 -3.66 -4.17 5.78
CA THR A 287 -4.00 -3.59 4.47
C THR A 287 -2.93 -3.91 3.43
N VAL A 288 -1.64 -3.78 3.78
CA VAL A 288 -0.54 -4.17 2.89
C VAL A 288 -0.52 -5.68 2.61
N ALA A 289 -0.88 -6.50 3.59
CA ALA A 289 -0.95 -7.95 3.44
C ALA A 289 -2.13 -8.38 2.54
N GLU A 290 -3.32 -7.81 2.75
CA GLU A 290 -4.50 -8.02 1.90
C GLU A 290 -4.23 -7.58 0.45
N LEU A 291 -3.52 -6.46 0.28
CA LEU A 291 -3.19 -5.94 -1.04
C LEU A 291 -2.45 -6.97 -1.91
N ARG A 292 -1.64 -7.86 -1.33
CA ARG A 292 -0.99 -8.97 -2.06
C ARG A 292 -2.00 -9.89 -2.72
N GLY A 293 -3.04 -10.29 -1.99
CA GLY A 293 -4.10 -11.13 -2.55
C GLY A 293 -4.95 -10.36 -3.55
N VAL A 294 -5.23 -9.09 -3.28
CA VAL A 294 -6.03 -8.22 -4.16
C VAL A 294 -5.36 -8.01 -5.51
N VAL A 295 -4.04 -7.76 -5.57
CA VAL A 295 -3.34 -7.60 -6.86
C VAL A 295 -3.34 -8.88 -7.69
N GLU A 296 -3.36 -10.05 -7.06
CA GLU A 296 -3.48 -11.35 -7.75
C GLU A 296 -4.91 -11.60 -8.24
N GLU A 297 -5.92 -11.17 -7.48
CA GLU A 297 -7.34 -11.31 -7.82
C GLU A 297 -7.78 -10.36 -8.95
N TYR A 298 -7.21 -9.15 -9.00
CA TYR A 298 -7.54 -8.11 -9.98
C TYR A 298 -6.36 -7.77 -10.90
N PRO A 299 -5.87 -8.73 -11.73
CA PRO A 299 -4.66 -8.56 -12.52
C PRO A 299 -4.79 -7.47 -13.61
N MET A 300 -6.01 -7.22 -14.11
CA MET A 300 -6.26 -6.16 -15.09
C MET A 300 -6.11 -4.77 -14.46
N ALA A 301 -6.71 -4.55 -13.30
CA ALA A 301 -6.50 -3.30 -12.57
C ALA A 301 -5.02 -3.13 -12.21
N PHE A 302 -4.36 -4.19 -11.73
CA PHE A 302 -2.93 -4.10 -11.39
C PHE A 302 -2.03 -3.85 -12.62
N SER A 303 -2.39 -4.32 -13.81
CA SER A 303 -1.62 -4.05 -15.03
C SER A 303 -1.63 -2.58 -15.46
N ALA A 304 -2.63 -1.80 -15.02
CA ALA A 304 -2.68 -0.36 -15.24
C ALA A 304 -1.83 0.43 -14.22
N VAL A 305 -1.28 -0.22 -13.18
CA VAL A 305 -0.44 0.44 -12.17
C VAL A 305 0.99 0.62 -12.70
N ASP A 306 1.39 1.86 -12.94
CA ASP A 306 2.73 2.17 -13.48
C ASP A 306 3.86 1.81 -12.52
N VAL A 307 3.68 2.17 -11.24
CA VAL A 307 4.72 2.05 -10.21
C VAL A 307 4.16 1.35 -8.98
N PRO A 308 4.26 0.02 -8.90
CA PRO A 308 3.75 -0.74 -7.74
C PRO A 308 4.28 -0.23 -6.40
N ALA A 309 5.51 0.29 -6.35
CA ALA A 309 6.08 0.85 -5.12
C ALA A 309 5.25 2.02 -4.54
N VAL A 310 4.59 2.82 -5.39
CA VAL A 310 3.68 3.90 -4.97
C VAL A 310 2.46 3.30 -4.29
N LEU A 311 1.79 2.34 -4.93
CA LEU A 311 0.63 1.64 -4.37
C LEU A 311 0.91 1.01 -2.99
N TYR A 312 1.99 0.22 -2.88
CA TYR A 312 2.30 -0.47 -1.62
C TYR A 312 2.72 0.49 -0.50
N LEU A 313 3.43 1.57 -0.83
CA LEU A 313 3.78 2.58 0.16
C LEU A 313 2.54 3.37 0.61
N SER A 314 1.66 3.77 -0.32
CA SER A 314 0.39 4.40 0.01
C SER A 314 -0.48 3.51 0.89
N ALA A 315 -0.53 2.20 0.63
CA ALA A 315 -1.25 1.25 1.48
C ALA A 315 -0.73 1.20 2.92
N LEU A 316 0.59 1.28 3.11
CA LEU A 316 1.19 1.35 4.45
C LEU A 316 0.88 2.68 5.16
N LEU A 317 0.70 3.77 4.41
CA LEU A 317 0.62 5.14 4.93
C LEU A 317 -0.80 5.75 4.89
N HIS A 318 -1.79 5.07 4.33
CA HIS A 318 -3.13 5.64 4.07
C HIS A 318 -3.77 6.28 5.32
N ASP A 319 -3.49 5.72 6.49
CA ASP A 319 -4.05 6.12 7.78
C ASP A 319 -3.08 6.90 8.68
N VAL A 320 -1.92 7.33 8.15
CA VAL A 320 -0.84 7.97 8.96
C VAL A 320 -1.28 9.26 9.65
N GLY A 321 -2.32 9.94 9.15
CA GLY A 321 -2.87 11.15 9.75
C GLY A 321 -3.81 10.91 10.93
N LYS A 322 -4.16 9.66 11.28
CA LYS A 322 -5.05 9.37 12.41
C LYS A 322 -4.43 9.79 13.74
N GLY A 323 -5.27 10.33 14.63
CA GLY A 323 -4.85 10.86 15.94
C GLY A 323 -4.41 12.32 15.93
N ALA A 324 -4.54 13.04 14.81
CA ALA A 324 -4.18 14.45 14.69
C ALA A 324 -5.31 15.44 15.07
N GLY A 325 -6.53 14.96 15.36
CA GLY A 325 -7.68 15.79 15.74
C GLY A 325 -8.35 16.58 14.59
N ARG A 326 -7.93 16.35 13.34
CA ARG A 326 -8.50 16.89 12.09
C ARG A 326 -8.87 15.73 11.14
N ASP A 327 -9.33 16.03 9.93
CA ASP A 327 -9.47 15.01 8.88
C ASP A 327 -8.13 14.30 8.65
N HIS A 328 -8.12 12.99 8.88
CA HIS A 328 -6.91 12.18 8.84
C HIS A 328 -6.37 12.01 7.42
N SER A 329 -7.22 12.10 6.40
CA SER A 329 -6.81 11.98 5.01
C SER A 329 -6.05 13.24 4.57
N GLU A 330 -6.54 14.42 4.97
CA GLU A 330 -5.84 15.70 4.73
C GLU A 330 -4.48 15.74 5.44
N VAL A 331 -4.46 15.42 6.75
CA VAL A 331 -3.21 15.39 7.52
C VAL A 331 -2.25 14.34 6.98
N GLY A 332 -2.77 13.17 6.58
CA GLY A 332 -1.99 12.12 5.94
C GLY A 332 -1.33 12.63 4.67
N ALA A 333 -2.08 13.27 3.77
CA ALA A 333 -1.57 13.84 2.53
C ALA A 333 -0.46 14.89 2.77
N GLU A 334 -0.63 15.79 3.74
CA GLU A 334 0.39 16.79 4.12
C GLU A 334 1.73 16.13 4.53
N VAL A 335 1.67 14.95 5.17
CA VAL A 335 2.82 14.26 5.74
C VAL A 335 3.52 13.35 4.73
N VAL A 336 2.75 12.60 3.93
CA VAL A 336 3.32 11.55 3.06
C VAL A 336 4.19 12.10 1.93
N GLY A 337 3.97 13.33 1.48
CA GLY A 337 4.84 13.98 0.49
C GLY A 337 6.31 14.08 0.92
N GLY A 338 6.56 14.34 2.20
CA GLY A 338 7.92 14.35 2.77
C GLY A 338 8.53 12.95 2.85
N ILE A 339 7.70 11.95 3.15
CA ILE A 339 8.11 10.53 3.20
C ILE A 339 8.46 10.06 1.78
N ALA A 340 7.60 10.31 0.79
CA ALA A 340 7.81 9.90 -0.59
C ALA A 340 9.12 10.48 -1.16
N ARG A 341 9.36 11.79 -0.98
CA ARG A 341 10.64 12.41 -1.39
C ARG A 341 11.85 11.78 -0.69
N ARG A 342 11.75 11.47 0.60
CA ARG A 342 12.80 10.77 1.35
C ARG A 342 13.08 9.38 0.79
N PHE A 343 12.06 8.68 0.31
CA PHE A 343 12.18 7.37 -0.33
C PHE A 343 12.72 7.44 -1.77
N GLY A 344 12.86 8.64 -2.34
CA GLY A 344 13.47 8.88 -3.65
C GLY A 344 12.49 8.78 -4.81
N PHE A 345 11.19 8.98 -4.55
CA PHE A 345 10.16 9.07 -5.59
C PHE A 345 10.26 10.41 -6.35
N SER A 346 9.84 10.44 -7.62
CA SER A 346 9.71 11.67 -8.42
C SER A 346 8.58 12.55 -7.89
N GLU A 347 8.53 13.83 -8.28
CA GLU A 347 7.45 14.74 -7.88
C GLU A 347 6.06 14.23 -8.31
N GLU A 348 5.96 13.62 -9.50
CA GLU A 348 4.74 12.96 -9.98
C GLU A 348 4.31 11.80 -9.08
N GLN A 349 5.24 10.91 -8.74
CA GLN A 349 4.99 9.79 -7.82
C GLN A 349 4.66 10.26 -6.40
N CYS A 350 5.23 11.38 -5.95
CA CYS A 350 4.87 12.00 -4.68
C CYS A 350 3.43 12.50 -4.72
N SER A 351 3.03 13.18 -5.82
CA SER A 351 1.65 13.63 -6.02
C SER A 351 0.66 12.45 -6.05
N ASP A 352 1.03 11.32 -6.64
CA ASP A 352 0.19 10.12 -6.62
C ASP A 352 0.06 9.53 -5.22
N ILE A 353 1.14 9.47 -4.42
CA ILE A 353 1.07 9.01 -3.03
C ILE A 353 0.18 9.94 -2.21
N GLU A 354 0.38 11.25 -2.31
CA GLU A 354 -0.45 12.26 -1.63
C GLU A 354 -1.92 12.11 -2.03
N PHE A 355 -2.22 11.94 -3.32
CA PHE A 355 -3.58 11.72 -3.82
C PHE A 355 -4.19 10.45 -3.24
N LEU A 356 -3.48 9.32 -3.29
CA LEU A 356 -3.99 8.05 -2.81
C LEU A 356 -4.32 8.10 -1.32
N VAL A 357 -3.51 8.77 -0.52
CA VAL A 357 -3.74 8.94 0.92
C VAL A 357 -4.90 9.91 1.17
N LEU A 358 -4.97 11.01 0.43
CA LEU A 358 -6.07 11.98 0.55
C LEU A 358 -7.43 11.39 0.20
N TYR A 359 -7.48 10.53 -0.82
CA TYR A 359 -8.72 10.01 -1.39
C TYR A 359 -8.97 8.54 -1.10
N HIS A 360 -8.25 7.89 -0.17
CA HIS A 360 -8.36 6.43 0.05
C HIS A 360 -9.80 5.94 0.36
N LEU A 361 -10.64 6.79 0.97
CA LEU A 361 -12.06 6.53 1.24
C LEU A 361 -13.01 6.86 0.07
N PHE A 362 -12.52 7.49 -1.00
CA PHE A 362 -13.33 8.05 -2.08
C PHE A 362 -14.19 6.98 -2.77
N ILE A 363 -13.60 5.87 -3.19
CA ILE A 363 -14.35 4.78 -3.85
C ILE A 363 -15.38 4.15 -2.92
N PRO A 364 -15.03 3.65 -1.71
CA PRO A 364 -16.01 2.98 -0.85
C PRO A 364 -17.14 3.93 -0.42
N GLU A 365 -16.87 5.22 -0.18
CA GLU A 365 -17.92 6.17 0.18
C GLU A 365 -18.87 6.49 -0.98
N ASN A 366 -18.33 6.69 -2.18
CA ASN A 366 -19.14 7.06 -3.33
C ASN A 366 -19.89 5.87 -3.93
N ALA A 367 -19.26 4.70 -4.04
CA ALA A 367 -19.89 3.49 -4.56
C ALA A 367 -21.13 3.07 -3.75
N LEU A 368 -21.16 3.37 -2.45
CA LEU A 368 -22.26 2.99 -1.55
C LEU A 368 -23.34 4.07 -1.39
N ARG A 369 -23.02 5.34 -1.62
CA ARG A 369 -23.92 6.48 -1.31
C ARG A 369 -24.43 7.22 -2.53
N ARG A 370 -23.86 6.99 -3.72
CA ARG A 370 -24.21 7.72 -4.96
C ARG A 370 -24.85 6.78 -5.98
N ASP A 371 -25.59 7.38 -6.91
CA ASP A 371 -26.12 6.66 -8.07
C ASP A 371 -25.02 6.54 -9.13
N LEU A 372 -24.56 5.31 -9.36
CA LEU A 372 -23.52 5.01 -10.34
C LEU A 372 -24.02 5.14 -11.79
N ASN A 373 -25.31 5.38 -12.02
CA ASN A 373 -25.86 5.61 -13.36
C ASN A 373 -25.90 7.10 -13.73
N ASP A 374 -25.60 8.00 -12.79
CA ASP A 374 -25.43 9.42 -13.09
C ASP A 374 -24.11 9.64 -13.86
N THR A 375 -24.21 9.78 -15.17
CA THR A 375 -23.08 10.01 -16.08
C THR A 375 -22.29 11.27 -15.72
N ALA A 376 -22.96 12.34 -15.28
CA ALA A 376 -22.28 13.57 -14.87
C ALA A 376 -21.48 13.36 -13.58
N PHE A 377 -21.96 12.51 -12.68
CA PHE A 377 -21.20 12.11 -11.50
C PHE A 377 -19.96 11.29 -11.85
N ILE A 378 -20.09 10.30 -12.75
CA ILE A 378 -18.95 9.49 -13.23
C ILE A 378 -17.90 10.38 -13.91
N GLN A 379 -18.31 11.33 -14.75
CA GLN A 379 -17.39 12.25 -15.41
C GLN A 379 -16.59 13.10 -14.40
N ARG A 380 -17.26 13.66 -13.38
CA ARG A 380 -16.56 14.40 -12.31
C ARG A 380 -15.58 13.52 -11.54
N CYS A 381 -15.91 12.24 -11.35
CA CYS A 381 -14.98 11.30 -10.70
C CYS A 381 -13.75 11.05 -11.58
N ALA A 382 -13.94 10.88 -12.90
CA ALA A 382 -12.85 10.76 -13.87
C ALA A 382 -11.95 12.00 -13.86
N GLU A 383 -12.52 13.21 -13.83
CA GLU A 383 -11.77 14.47 -13.74
C GLU A 383 -10.94 14.60 -12.45
N ILE A 384 -11.51 14.20 -11.30
CA ILE A 384 -10.79 14.24 -10.01
C ILE A 384 -9.63 13.26 -10.00
N ILE A 385 -9.84 12.04 -10.52
CA ILE A 385 -8.84 10.98 -10.49
C ILE A 385 -7.79 11.20 -11.58
N GLY A 386 -8.17 11.64 -12.77
CA GLY A 386 -7.27 12.06 -13.84
C GLY A 386 -6.73 10.91 -14.68
N THR A 387 -6.05 9.91 -14.08
CA THR A 387 -5.36 8.85 -14.84
C THR A 387 -5.85 7.45 -14.50
N THR A 388 -5.74 6.54 -15.49
CA THR A 388 -6.07 5.12 -15.35
C THR A 388 -5.23 4.43 -14.26
N SER A 389 -3.95 4.76 -14.17
CA SER A 389 -3.01 4.27 -13.17
C SER A 389 -3.41 4.68 -11.74
N ARG A 390 -3.76 5.95 -11.52
CA ARG A 390 -4.22 6.44 -10.22
C ARG A 390 -5.57 5.84 -9.83
N LEU A 391 -6.49 5.68 -10.79
CA LEU A 391 -7.77 4.98 -10.57
C LEU A 391 -7.54 3.54 -10.12
N ALA A 392 -6.66 2.81 -10.82
CA ALA A 392 -6.33 1.43 -10.50
C ALA A 392 -5.70 1.30 -9.10
N MET A 393 -4.72 2.15 -8.78
CA MET A 393 -4.10 2.17 -7.45
C MET A 393 -5.13 2.48 -6.36
N LEU A 394 -6.01 3.45 -6.58
CA LEU A 394 -7.05 3.83 -5.62
C LEU A 394 -8.03 2.68 -5.39
N TYR A 395 -8.48 2.02 -6.47
CA TYR A 395 -9.38 0.87 -6.38
C TYR A 395 -8.78 -0.30 -5.60
N LEU A 396 -7.55 -0.71 -5.94
CA LEU A 396 -6.86 -1.81 -5.27
C LEU A 396 -6.63 -1.50 -3.79
N LEU A 397 -6.22 -0.27 -3.46
CA LEU A 397 -6.06 0.19 -2.08
C LEU A 397 -7.39 0.11 -1.31
N SER A 398 -8.47 0.66 -1.87
CA SER A 398 -9.78 0.67 -1.21
C SER A 398 -10.33 -0.73 -0.94
N VAL A 399 -10.11 -1.68 -1.86
CA VAL A 399 -10.51 -3.09 -1.66
C VAL A 399 -9.69 -3.72 -0.53
N ALA A 400 -8.36 -3.54 -0.54
CA ALA A 400 -7.48 -4.09 0.48
C ALA A 400 -7.79 -3.52 1.89
N ASP A 401 -8.00 -2.21 1.99
CA ASP A 401 -8.36 -1.51 3.22
C ASP A 401 -9.71 -1.99 3.79
N SER A 402 -10.72 -2.09 2.92
CA SER A 402 -12.04 -2.59 3.31
C SER A 402 -11.98 -4.03 3.85
N ARG A 403 -11.16 -4.91 3.24
CA ARG A 403 -10.94 -6.29 3.72
C ARG A 403 -10.18 -6.32 5.05
N ALA A 404 -9.17 -5.47 5.21
CA ALA A 404 -8.36 -5.38 6.42
C ALA A 404 -9.11 -4.82 7.64
N THR A 405 -10.13 -3.98 7.41
CA THR A 405 -10.96 -3.40 8.48
C THR A 405 -11.83 -4.45 9.16
N GLY A 406 -12.41 -5.38 8.39
CA GLY A 406 -13.15 -6.53 8.91
C GLY A 406 -14.46 -6.83 8.18
N PRO A 407 -15.23 -7.83 8.64
CA PRO A 407 -16.39 -8.39 7.93
C PRO A 407 -17.58 -7.43 7.82
N SER A 408 -17.62 -6.36 8.61
CA SER A 408 -18.62 -5.29 8.50
C SER A 408 -18.26 -4.29 7.40
N ALA A 409 -16.96 -4.07 7.14
CA ALA A 409 -16.47 -3.16 6.12
C ALA A 409 -16.52 -3.79 4.72
N TRP A 410 -16.22 -5.09 4.59
CA TRP A 410 -16.22 -5.82 3.31
C TRP A 410 -17.35 -6.85 3.18
N SER A 411 -17.98 -6.89 2.00
CA SER A 411 -18.84 -7.99 1.55
C SER A 411 -18.84 -8.09 0.02
N ASP A 412 -19.23 -9.24 -0.54
CA ASP A 412 -19.28 -9.44 -1.99
C ASP A 412 -20.13 -8.38 -2.71
N TRP A 413 -21.23 -7.96 -2.08
CA TRP A 413 -22.08 -6.89 -2.59
C TRP A 413 -21.37 -5.53 -2.62
N LYS A 414 -20.64 -5.16 -1.56
CA LYS A 414 -19.86 -3.92 -1.55
C LYS A 414 -18.74 -3.95 -2.58
N GLY A 415 -18.06 -5.10 -2.71
CA GLY A 415 -17.04 -5.31 -3.72
C GLY A 415 -17.58 -5.14 -5.15
N ALA A 416 -18.78 -5.64 -5.43
CA ALA A 416 -19.44 -5.46 -6.72
C ALA A 416 -19.70 -3.98 -7.05
N LEU A 417 -20.19 -3.19 -6.08
CA LEU A 417 -20.43 -1.75 -6.28
C LEU A 417 -19.13 -0.96 -6.50
N MET A 418 -18.08 -1.28 -5.74
CA MET A 418 -16.77 -0.64 -5.94
C MET A 418 -16.19 -0.99 -7.31
N ASN A 419 -16.34 -2.24 -7.76
CA ASN A 419 -15.92 -2.66 -9.11
C ASN A 419 -16.75 -1.99 -10.21
N GLU A 420 -18.06 -1.85 -10.04
CA GLU A 420 -18.92 -1.13 -11.00
C GLU A 420 -18.48 0.33 -11.14
N MET A 421 -18.21 1.00 -10.02
CA MET A 421 -17.69 2.36 -10.04
C MET A 421 -16.33 2.43 -10.75
N TYR A 422 -15.40 1.51 -10.44
CA TYR A 422 -14.10 1.44 -11.10
C TYR A 422 -14.24 1.33 -12.63
N LEU A 423 -15.03 0.38 -13.12
CA LEU A 423 -15.21 0.16 -14.56
C LEU A 423 -15.87 1.36 -15.26
N LYS A 424 -16.85 2.00 -14.63
CA LYS A 424 -17.52 3.18 -15.19
C LYS A 424 -16.60 4.39 -15.26
N VAL A 425 -15.80 4.63 -14.22
CA VAL A 425 -14.83 5.73 -14.21
C VAL A 425 -13.68 5.45 -15.16
N LEU A 426 -13.23 4.20 -15.27
CA LEU A 426 -12.20 3.78 -16.23
C LEU A 426 -12.64 4.11 -17.66
N ALA A 427 -13.85 3.69 -18.06
CA ALA A 427 -14.38 3.98 -19.38
C ALA A 427 -14.51 5.50 -19.65
N ALA A 428 -14.82 6.30 -18.62
CA ALA A 428 -14.89 7.76 -18.77
C ALA A 428 -13.50 8.41 -18.93
N ILE A 429 -12.46 7.89 -18.27
CA ILE A 429 -11.08 8.35 -18.45
C ILE A 429 -10.59 7.96 -19.85
N GLU A 430 -10.79 6.71 -20.26
CA GLU A 430 -10.38 6.21 -21.59
C GLU A 430 -11.06 7.00 -22.72
N HIS A 431 -12.37 7.28 -22.62
CA HIS A 431 -13.05 8.13 -23.60
C HIS A 431 -12.54 9.57 -23.64
N ALA A 432 -12.20 10.16 -22.49
CA ALA A 432 -11.62 11.50 -22.46
C ALA A 432 -10.22 11.54 -23.09
N GLU A 433 -9.43 10.48 -22.94
CA GLU A 433 -8.14 10.31 -23.61
C GLU A 433 -8.34 10.19 -25.13
N GLU A 434 -9.26 9.34 -25.59
CA GLU A 434 -9.62 9.18 -27.02
C GLU A 434 -10.08 10.51 -27.67
N ASP A 435 -10.97 11.25 -27.01
CA ASP A 435 -11.44 12.55 -27.49
C ASP A 435 -10.28 13.56 -27.58
N SER A 436 -9.37 13.56 -26.60
CA SER A 436 -8.20 14.45 -26.61
C SER A 436 -7.19 14.09 -27.71
N GLU A 437 -7.00 12.80 -28.01
CA GLU A 437 -6.14 12.33 -29.10
C GLU A 437 -6.74 12.68 -30.46
N LEU A 438 -8.06 12.56 -30.62
CA LEU A 438 -8.79 12.99 -31.82
C LEU A 438 -8.70 14.51 -32.04
N GLU A 439 -8.85 15.32 -30.98
CA GLU A 439 -8.66 16.77 -31.04
C GLU A 439 -7.22 17.15 -31.41
N CYS A 440 -6.23 16.53 -30.77
CA CYS A 440 -4.81 16.73 -31.08
C CYS A 440 -4.46 16.31 -32.52
N PHE A 441 -5.03 15.19 -32.99
CA PHE A 441 -4.88 14.74 -34.37
C PHE A 441 -5.47 15.74 -35.35
N HIS A 442 -6.68 16.26 -35.08
CA HIS A 442 -7.29 17.31 -35.90
C HIS A 442 -6.45 18.60 -35.94
N GLU A 443 -5.89 19.06 -34.81
CA GLU A 443 -5.01 20.23 -34.79
C GLU A 443 -3.73 20.02 -35.62
N HIS A 444 -3.11 18.83 -35.55
CA HIS A 444 -1.92 18.50 -36.35
C HIS A 444 -2.25 18.38 -37.85
N VAL A 445 -3.42 17.82 -38.18
CA VAL A 445 -3.93 17.71 -39.55
C VAL A 445 -4.19 19.10 -40.14
N GLU A 446 -4.83 20.02 -39.40
CA GLU A 446 -5.04 21.39 -39.85
C GLU A 446 -3.72 22.14 -40.11
N GLN A 447 -2.72 21.95 -39.24
CA GLN A 447 -1.39 22.54 -39.44
C GLN A 447 -0.68 21.97 -40.68
N GLY A 448 -0.77 20.66 -40.91
CA GLY A 448 -0.23 19.99 -42.09
C GLY A 448 -0.89 20.44 -43.39
N VAL A 449 -2.22 20.50 -43.42
CA VAL A 449 -3.01 21.00 -44.56
C VAL A 449 -2.69 22.48 -44.82
N GLY A 450 -2.57 23.29 -43.78
CA GLY A 450 -2.18 24.70 -43.90
C GLY A 450 -0.76 24.92 -44.45
N TRP A 451 0.17 23.98 -44.24
CA TRP A 451 1.49 23.99 -44.86
C TRP A 451 1.43 23.58 -46.34
N LEU A 452 0.69 22.53 -46.67
CA LEU A 452 0.49 22.06 -48.06
C LEU A 452 -0.20 23.11 -48.93
N ARG A 453 -1.24 23.79 -48.41
CA ARG A 453 -1.90 24.90 -49.12
C ARG A 453 -0.95 26.04 -49.45
N ARG A 454 -0.06 26.41 -48.52
CA ARG A 454 0.96 27.46 -48.75
C ARG A 454 1.96 27.06 -49.83
N GLN A 455 2.46 25.82 -49.81
CA GLN A 455 3.35 25.35 -50.86
C GLN A 455 2.69 25.29 -52.23
N LEU A 456 1.43 24.83 -52.27
CA LEU A 456 0.66 24.79 -53.49
C LEU A 456 0.43 26.21 -54.04
N ALA A 457 0.09 27.18 -53.19
CA ALA A 457 -0.05 28.59 -53.58
C ALA A 457 1.25 29.17 -54.16
N ASP A 458 2.40 28.89 -53.55
CA ASP A 458 3.72 29.32 -54.05
C ASP A 458 4.05 28.71 -55.42
N LEU A 459 3.72 27.43 -55.62
CA LEU A 459 3.93 26.73 -56.88
C LEU A 459 2.96 27.19 -57.98
N LEU A 460 1.70 27.43 -57.64
CA LEU A 460 0.70 28.02 -58.53
C LEU A 460 1.14 29.41 -58.99
N ALA A 461 1.63 30.25 -58.08
CA ALA A 461 2.16 31.58 -58.38
C ALA A 461 3.40 31.52 -59.29
N LYS A 462 4.36 30.61 -59.00
CA LYS A 462 5.57 30.43 -59.82
C LYS A 462 5.28 29.92 -61.23
N LYS A 463 4.24 29.11 -61.41
CA LYS A 463 3.86 28.53 -62.71
C LYS A 463 2.74 29.30 -63.42
N GLU A 464 2.38 30.49 -62.92
CA GLU A 464 1.33 31.37 -63.45
C GLU A 464 -0.05 30.69 -63.62
N VAL A 465 -0.39 29.79 -62.70
CA VAL A 465 -1.66 29.04 -62.72
C VAL A 465 -2.65 29.70 -61.75
N ILE A 466 -3.80 30.17 -62.26
CA ILE A 466 -4.85 30.79 -61.44
C ILE A 466 -5.84 29.72 -60.97
N PHE A 467 -5.74 29.31 -59.71
CA PHE A 467 -6.66 28.35 -59.07
C PHE A 467 -6.80 28.68 -57.59
N ASP A 468 -8.01 28.55 -57.04
CA ASP A 468 -8.26 28.73 -55.61
C ASP A 468 -7.97 27.43 -54.86
N GLN A 469 -6.81 27.37 -54.21
CA GLN A 469 -6.41 26.18 -53.45
C GLN A 469 -7.29 25.87 -52.24
N ASP A 470 -8.08 26.83 -51.74
CA ASP A 470 -8.93 26.63 -50.56
C ASP A 470 -10.17 25.77 -50.87
N VAL A 471 -10.49 25.59 -52.15
CA VAL A 471 -11.56 24.70 -52.63
C VAL A 471 -11.19 23.22 -52.50
N LEU A 472 -9.91 22.89 -52.34
CA LEU A 472 -9.46 21.49 -52.22
C LEU A 472 -9.69 20.95 -50.80
N PRO A 473 -10.33 19.76 -50.66
CA PRO A 473 -10.51 19.10 -49.38
C PRO A 473 -9.18 18.75 -48.69
N ALA A 474 -9.18 18.76 -47.36
CA ALA A 474 -8.02 18.40 -46.54
C ALA A 474 -7.50 16.99 -46.89
N ASP A 475 -8.40 16.00 -46.96
CA ASP A 475 -8.06 14.60 -47.25
C ASP A 475 -7.38 14.44 -48.62
N TYR A 476 -7.81 15.24 -49.61
CA TYR A 476 -7.21 15.24 -50.94
C TYR A 476 -5.78 15.80 -50.91
N LEU A 477 -5.54 16.90 -50.21
CA LEU A 477 -4.21 17.49 -50.08
C LEU A 477 -3.24 16.57 -49.33
N LEU A 478 -3.73 15.78 -48.37
CA LEU A 478 -2.91 14.83 -47.61
C LEU A 478 -2.62 13.54 -48.38
N SER A 479 -3.47 13.19 -49.34
CA SER A 479 -3.35 11.94 -50.12
C SER A 479 -2.38 12.05 -51.31
N PHE A 480 -2.02 13.27 -51.73
CA PHE A 480 -1.20 13.52 -52.91
C PHE A 480 -0.09 14.52 -52.62
N ASP A 481 1.08 14.33 -53.23
CA ASP A 481 2.14 15.34 -53.19
C ASP A 481 1.73 16.61 -53.96
N VAL A 482 2.39 17.73 -53.65
CA VAL A 482 2.02 19.05 -54.18
C VAL A 482 2.19 19.15 -55.71
N ASP A 483 3.16 18.42 -56.29
CA ASP A 483 3.38 18.40 -57.74
C ASP A 483 2.28 17.61 -58.46
N THR A 484 1.82 16.51 -57.87
CA THR A 484 0.69 15.70 -58.34
C THR A 484 -0.61 16.50 -58.27
N VAL A 485 -0.88 17.18 -57.15
CA VAL A 485 -2.03 18.09 -57.01
C VAL A 485 -2.01 19.18 -58.08
N LEU A 486 -0.84 19.77 -58.33
CA LEU A 486 -0.66 20.78 -59.36
C LEU A 486 -0.89 20.23 -60.77
N ALA A 487 -0.45 19.01 -61.06
CA ALA A 487 -0.73 18.33 -62.31
C ALA A 487 -2.25 18.13 -62.49
N HIS A 488 -2.95 17.69 -61.45
CA HIS A 488 -4.41 17.55 -61.48
C HIS A 488 -5.12 18.89 -61.74
N ILE A 489 -4.67 19.99 -61.10
CA ILE A 489 -5.21 21.34 -61.36
C ILE A 489 -5.04 21.75 -62.82
N LYS A 490 -3.86 21.48 -63.41
CA LYS A 490 -3.61 21.79 -64.82
C LYS A 490 -4.51 21.00 -65.75
N VAL A 491 -4.65 19.69 -65.51
CA VAL A 491 -5.58 18.84 -66.27
C VAL A 491 -7.00 19.36 -66.16
N TYR A 492 -7.44 19.77 -64.95
CA TYR A 492 -8.75 20.38 -64.75
C TYR A 492 -8.94 21.65 -65.60
N GLN A 493 -7.95 22.55 -65.64
CA GLN A 493 -8.01 23.77 -66.44
C GLN A 493 -8.01 23.48 -67.95
N GLU A 494 -7.14 22.58 -68.42
CA GLU A 494 -7.05 22.20 -69.83
C GLU A 494 -8.33 21.51 -70.32
N LYS A 495 -8.94 20.69 -69.47
CA LYS A 495 -10.16 19.93 -69.78
C LYS A 495 -11.43 20.63 -69.30
N TYR A 496 -11.37 21.88 -68.83
CA TYR A 496 -12.51 22.57 -68.21
C TYR A 496 -13.79 22.56 -69.05
N ASN A 497 -13.67 22.85 -70.35
CA ASN A 497 -14.80 22.85 -71.28
C ASN A 497 -15.40 21.45 -71.51
N LEU A 498 -14.56 20.41 -71.45
CA LEU A 498 -14.96 19.02 -71.57
C LEU A 498 -15.66 18.54 -70.29
N LEU A 499 -15.11 18.89 -69.12
CA LEU A 499 -15.62 18.53 -67.79
C LEU A 499 -17.03 19.09 -67.52
N ARG A 500 -17.39 20.22 -68.14
CA ARG A 500 -18.76 20.75 -68.11
C ARG A 500 -19.79 19.90 -68.85
N GLN A 501 -19.34 19.03 -69.76
CA GLN A 501 -20.22 18.22 -70.61
C GLN A 501 -20.16 16.73 -70.27
N LYS A 502 -18.99 16.21 -69.86
CA LYS A 502 -18.73 14.79 -69.61
C LYS A 502 -17.64 14.61 -68.54
N SER A 503 -17.56 13.44 -67.92
CA SER A 503 -16.42 13.07 -67.06
C SER A 503 -15.16 12.83 -67.89
N TYR A 504 -14.01 13.10 -67.28
CA TYR A 504 -12.68 12.83 -67.81
C TYR A 504 -12.05 11.71 -67.00
N ILE A 505 -11.45 10.73 -67.69
CA ILE A 505 -10.76 9.61 -67.08
C ILE A 505 -9.43 9.44 -67.80
N GLU A 506 -8.33 9.49 -67.05
CA GLU A 506 -6.98 9.32 -67.56
C GLU A 506 -6.27 8.20 -66.80
N PRO A 507 -6.00 7.05 -67.45
CA PRO A 507 -5.16 6.02 -66.90
C PRO A 507 -3.68 6.35 -67.15
N VAL A 508 -2.87 6.26 -66.09
CA VAL A 508 -1.41 6.40 -66.12
C VAL A 508 -0.81 5.07 -65.68
N ASP A 509 0.00 4.48 -66.55
CA ASP A 509 0.75 3.26 -66.24
C ASP A 509 2.03 3.64 -65.50
N SER A 510 2.15 3.21 -64.25
CA SER A 510 3.33 3.40 -63.40
C SER A 510 4.23 2.15 -63.34
N GLY A 511 4.00 1.16 -64.20
CA GLY A 511 4.77 -0.08 -64.30
C GLY A 511 4.26 -1.17 -63.37
N ASP A 512 4.37 -0.97 -62.06
CA ASP A 512 3.91 -1.94 -61.06
C ASP A 512 2.43 -1.75 -60.67
N GLU A 513 1.86 -0.58 -60.99
CA GLU A 513 0.48 -0.20 -60.69
C GLU A 513 -0.11 0.67 -61.81
N TRP A 514 -1.44 0.70 -61.91
CA TRP A 514 -2.17 1.64 -62.74
C TRP A 514 -2.78 2.73 -61.86
N GLN A 515 -2.46 3.98 -62.15
CA GLN A 515 -3.12 5.14 -61.55
C GLN A 515 -4.26 5.60 -62.46
N LEU A 516 -5.43 5.87 -61.89
CA LEU A 516 -6.60 6.34 -62.65
C LEU A 516 -7.04 7.70 -62.12
N LEU A 517 -6.84 8.75 -62.90
CA LEU A 517 -7.35 10.08 -62.59
C LEU A 517 -8.77 10.22 -63.16
N CYS A 518 -9.77 10.32 -62.29
CA CYS A 518 -11.16 10.59 -62.67
C CYS A 518 -11.55 12.00 -62.24
N MET A 519 -12.02 12.82 -63.18
CA MET A 519 -12.54 14.16 -62.91
C MET A 519 -13.96 14.28 -63.46
N SER A 520 -14.89 14.71 -62.62
CA SER A 520 -16.27 14.93 -62.99
C SER A 520 -16.84 16.10 -62.18
N LEU A 521 -17.88 16.73 -62.69
CA LEU A 521 -18.73 17.58 -61.86
C LEU A 521 -19.40 16.71 -60.80
N ASP A 522 -19.45 17.23 -59.57
CA ASP A 522 -20.12 16.58 -58.47
C ASP A 522 -21.62 16.46 -58.75
N ARG A 523 -22.16 15.27 -58.51
CA ARG A 523 -23.58 14.95 -58.66
C ARG A 523 -23.96 13.83 -57.71
N PRO A 524 -25.18 13.85 -57.15
CA PRO A 524 -25.66 12.75 -56.31
C PRO A 524 -25.53 11.40 -57.02
N GLY A 525 -24.92 10.42 -56.35
CA GLY A 525 -24.73 9.07 -56.88
C GLY A 525 -23.60 8.91 -57.91
N LEU A 526 -22.63 9.83 -57.95
CA LEU A 526 -21.50 9.74 -58.90
C LEU A 526 -20.68 8.44 -58.78
N LEU A 527 -20.62 7.86 -57.57
CA LEU A 527 -19.90 6.62 -57.25
C LEU A 527 -20.82 5.53 -56.66
N ALA A 528 -22.15 5.72 -56.76
CA ALA A 528 -23.16 4.82 -56.18
C ALA A 528 -23.58 3.69 -57.13
#